data_AF-A0A950KH24-F1
#
_entry.id   AF-A0A950KH24-F1
#
_cell.length_a   1.000
_cell.length_b   1.000
_cell.length_c   1.000
_cell.angle_alpha   90.00
_cell.angle_beta   90.00
_cell.angle_gamma   90.00
#
_symmetry.space_group_name_H-M   'P 1'
#
loop_
_entity.id
_entity.type
_entity.pdbx_description
1 polymer ?
#
loop_
_entity_poly.entity_id
_entity_poly.type
_entity_poly.pdbx_seq_one_letter_code
_entity_poly.pdbx_strand_id
1 'polypeptide(L)'
;MSSEAQHYYEVILDEPSVYWVEELAGRDPGSAGEVPRSGREIQVIVGSPSKVADATVVQFAKELTKPLRLGRGWRDVNATVQPLQSHDLPPLGIPSHTEGNLAAWIVE
;
A
#
# COMPACT_ATOMS: atom_id res chain seq x y z
N MET A 1 33.65 4.55 -5.68
CA MET A 1 32.34 4.84 -6.28
C MET A 1 31.32 4.53 -5.20
N SER A 2 30.80 5.55 -4.54
CA SER A 2 29.75 5.35 -3.54
C SER A 2 28.50 4.96 -4.31
N SER A 3 28.13 3.68 -4.29
CA SER A 3 26.75 3.30 -4.59
C SER A 3 25.89 4.08 -3.62
N GLU A 4 25.18 5.11 -4.10
CA GLU A 4 24.14 5.73 -3.30
C GLU A 4 23.23 4.60 -2.84
N ALA A 5 23.10 4.44 -1.52
CA ALA A 5 22.32 3.37 -0.94
C ALA A 5 20.86 3.67 -1.29
N GLN A 6 20.35 3.01 -2.33
CA GLN A 6 18.95 3.14 -2.69
C GLN A 6 18.12 2.35 -1.69
N HIS A 7 17.21 3.04 -1.03
CA HIS A 7 16.23 2.50 -0.11
C HIS A 7 14.92 2.29 -0.84
N TYR A 8 14.33 1.11 -0.67
CA TYR A 8 13.03 0.77 -1.21
C TYR A 8 12.06 0.46 -0.08
N TYR A 9 10.82 0.83 -0.30
CA TYR A 9 9.73 0.64 0.63
C TYR A 9 8.54 0.10 -0.14
N GLU A 10 7.99 -1.00 0.33
CA GLU A 10 6.68 -1.46 -0.09
C GLU A 10 5.62 -0.79 0.79
N VAL A 11 4.62 -0.20 0.15
CA VAL A 11 3.45 0.39 0.79
C VAL A 11 2.23 -0.37 0.31
N ILE A 12 1.54 -1.02 1.23
CA ILE A 12 0.25 -1.64 0.97
C ILE A 12 -0.82 -0.69 1.49
N LEU A 13 -1.71 -0.25 0.60
CA LEU A 13 -2.84 0.60 0.93
C LEU A 13 -4.13 -0.22 0.83
N ASP A 14 -4.79 -0.48 1.95
CA ASP A 14 -6.00 -1.29 2.03
C ASP A 14 -7.19 -0.54 2.65
N GLU A 15 -8.40 -0.90 2.23
CA GLU A 15 -9.62 -0.50 2.93
C GLU A 15 -9.79 -1.39 4.17
N PRO A 16 -10.00 -0.80 5.38
CA PRO A 16 -10.36 -1.57 6.54
C PRO A 16 -11.66 -2.31 6.20
N SER A 17 -11.56 -3.63 6.22
CA SER A 17 -12.75 -4.48 6.08
C SER A 17 -13.64 -4.19 7.29
N VAL A 18 -14.78 -3.55 7.05
CA VAL A 18 -15.82 -3.41 8.09
C VAL A 18 -16.40 -4.80 8.30
N TYR A 19 -15.94 -5.49 9.34
CA TYR A 19 -16.58 -6.72 9.80
C TYR A 19 -17.89 -6.33 10.49
N TRP A 20 -19.02 -6.48 9.81
CA TRP A 20 -20.28 -6.66 10.53
C TRP A 20 -20.23 -8.06 11.13
N VAL A 21 -19.82 -8.16 12.40
CA VAL A 21 -20.19 -9.33 13.19
C VAL A 21 -21.67 -9.14 13.45
N GLU A 22 -22.53 -9.60 12.53
CA GLU A 22 -23.90 -9.91 12.92
C GLU A 22 -23.74 -10.99 13.99
N GLU A 23 -23.91 -10.58 15.25
CA GLU A 23 -24.16 -11.45 16.38
C GLU A 23 -25.51 -12.14 16.09
N LEU A 24 -25.49 -13.07 15.14
CA LEU A 24 -26.61 -13.92 14.78
C LEU A 24 -26.84 -14.83 15.97
N ALA A 25 -27.79 -14.44 16.80
CA ALA A 25 -28.47 -15.33 17.71
C ALA A 25 -28.83 -16.64 16.97
N GLY A 26 -28.06 -17.69 17.20
CA GLY A 26 -28.50 -19.07 17.04
C GLY A 26 -28.31 -19.76 15.68
N ARG A 27 -27.12 -19.75 15.07
CA ARG A 27 -26.80 -20.75 14.03
C ARG A 27 -25.31 -21.13 13.97
N ASP A 28 -25.06 -22.42 13.75
CA ASP A 28 -23.82 -23.19 13.81
C ASP A 28 -22.47 -22.47 13.59
N PRO A 29 -21.42 -22.79 14.39
CA PRO A 29 -20.06 -22.23 14.25
C PRO A 29 -19.25 -22.76 13.04
N GLY A 30 -19.91 -23.37 12.05
CA GLY A 30 -19.27 -24.19 11.01
C GLY A 30 -19.06 -23.52 9.65
N SER A 31 -19.41 -22.25 9.46
CA SER A 31 -19.22 -21.57 8.17
C SER A 31 -18.91 -20.10 8.38
N ALA A 32 -17.67 -19.82 8.79
CA ALA A 32 -17.03 -18.56 8.45
C ALA A 32 -16.86 -18.55 6.92
N GLY A 33 -17.93 -18.22 6.20
CA GLY A 33 -17.85 -17.97 4.77
C GLY A 33 -16.82 -16.88 4.54
N GLU A 34 -15.85 -17.13 3.66
CA GLU A 34 -14.92 -16.11 3.19
C GLU A 34 -15.71 -14.88 2.79
N VAL A 35 -15.64 -13.83 3.60
CA VAL A 35 -16.24 -12.55 3.28
C VAL A 35 -15.44 -12.01 2.10
N PRO A 36 -16.07 -11.70 0.95
CA PRO A 36 -15.35 -11.25 -0.22
C PRO A 36 -14.57 -9.98 0.10
N ARG A 37 -13.24 -10.05 -0.08
CA ARG A 37 -12.32 -8.89 -0.06
C ARG A 37 -12.72 -7.94 -1.19
N SER A 38 -13.69 -7.06 -0.93
CA SER A 38 -14.11 -6.01 -1.87
C SER A 38 -13.33 -4.70 -1.70
N GLY A 39 -12.42 -4.63 -0.73
CA GLY A 39 -11.42 -3.58 -0.66
C GLY A 39 -10.34 -3.82 -1.70
N ARG A 40 -10.17 -2.91 -2.65
CA ARG A 40 -9.05 -2.97 -3.60
C ARG A 40 -7.77 -2.64 -2.84
N GLU A 41 -6.94 -3.64 -2.60
CA GLU A 41 -5.56 -3.44 -2.14
C GLU A 41 -4.77 -2.78 -3.26
N ILE A 42 -4.00 -1.73 -2.94
CA ILE A 42 -3.09 -1.08 -3.88
C ILE A 42 -1.69 -1.18 -3.29
N GLN A 43 -0.81 -1.86 -4.00
CA GLN A 43 0.59 -2.00 -3.64
C GLN A 43 1.42 -0.95 -4.40
N VAL A 44 2.25 -0.22 -3.66
CA VAL A 44 3.12 0.83 -4.19
C VAL A 44 4.53 0.59 -3.70
N ILE A 45 5.49 0.61 -4.62
CA ILE A 45 6.91 0.61 -4.26
C ILE A 45 7.41 2.05 -4.31
N VAL A 46 8.13 2.48 -3.29
CA VAL A 46 8.75 3.81 -3.21
C VAL A 46 10.27 3.65 -3.09
N GLY A 47 11.01 4.31 -3.96
CA GLY A 47 12.46 4.37 -3.95
C GLY A 47 12.96 5.74 -3.47
N SER A 48 14.01 5.76 -2.66
CA SER A 48 14.72 6.98 -2.23
C SER A 48 16.23 6.74 -2.11
N PRO A 49 17.10 7.73 -2.40
CA PRO A 49 18.54 7.62 -2.16
C PRO A 49 18.92 7.71 -0.67
N SER A 50 17.95 7.95 0.23
CA SER A 50 18.17 8.03 1.67
C SER A 50 17.03 7.38 2.45
N LYS A 51 17.23 7.14 3.75
CA LYS A 51 16.15 6.66 4.61
C LYS A 51 15.08 7.74 4.76
N VAL A 52 13.83 7.36 4.49
CA VAL A 52 12.65 8.19 4.59
C VAL A 52 11.77 7.68 5.73
N ALA A 53 11.07 8.59 6.41
CA ALA A 53 10.11 8.22 7.45
C ALA A 53 8.84 7.60 6.83
N ASP A 54 8.31 6.54 7.45
CA ASP A 54 7.13 5.81 6.96
C ASP A 54 5.95 6.74 6.64
N ALA A 55 5.70 7.75 7.48
CA ALA A 55 4.63 8.73 7.25
C ALA A 55 4.76 9.46 5.91
N THR A 56 5.98 9.80 5.49
CA THR A 56 6.27 10.44 4.21
C THR A 56 6.07 9.47 3.05
N VAL A 57 6.53 8.21 3.20
CA VAL A 57 6.34 7.17 2.19
C VAL A 57 4.85 6.89 1.97
N VAL A 58 4.08 6.80 3.05
CA VAL A 58 2.62 6.62 3.01
C VAL A 58 1.93 7.81 2.36
N GLN A 59 2.29 9.05 2.73
CA GLN A 59 1.69 10.24 2.13
C GLN A 59 1.94 10.27 0.62
N PHE A 60 3.17 10.01 0.21
CA PHE A 60 3.56 9.98 -1.20
C PHE A 60 2.78 8.92 -1.99
N ALA A 61 2.65 7.71 -1.43
CA ALA A 61 1.86 6.64 -2.04
C ALA A 61 0.36 7.02 -2.14
N LYS A 62 -0.22 7.65 -1.11
CA LYS A 62 -1.61 8.13 -1.12
C LYS A 62 -1.85 9.22 -2.17
N GLU A 63 -0.89 10.12 -2.38
CA GLU A 63 -0.98 11.17 -3.39
C GLU A 63 -0.98 10.60 -4.81
N LEU A 64 -0.04 9.69 -5.12
CA LEU A 64 0.02 8.97 -6.39
C LEU A 64 -1.29 8.23 -6.69
N THR A 65 -1.87 7.58 -5.68
CA THR A 65 -3.04 6.70 -5.85
C THR A 65 -4.38 7.44 -5.67
N LYS A 66 -4.38 8.72 -5.28
CA LYS A 66 -5.59 9.56 -5.12
C LYS A 66 -6.55 9.54 -6.31
N PRO A 67 -6.09 9.56 -7.58
CA PRO A 67 -6.99 9.48 -8.73
C PRO A 67 -7.67 8.11 -8.87
N LEU A 68 -7.12 7.05 -8.28
CA LEU A 68 -7.70 5.70 -8.34
C LEU A 68 -8.87 5.52 -7.38
N ARG A 69 -9.06 6.45 -6.43
CA ARG A 69 -10.10 6.40 -5.38
C ARG A 69 -11.08 7.56 -5.44
N LEU A 70 -11.57 7.85 -6.65
CA LEU A 70 -12.62 8.84 -6.89
C LEU A 70 -13.86 8.51 -6.02
N GLY A 71 -14.20 9.41 -5.10
CA GLY A 71 -15.45 9.37 -4.33
C GLY A 71 -15.36 8.82 -2.89
N ARG A 72 -14.30 8.11 -2.49
CA ARG A 72 -14.12 7.61 -1.10
C ARG A 72 -12.95 8.24 -0.34
N GLY A 73 -11.96 8.77 -1.04
CA GLY A 73 -10.78 9.37 -0.41
C GLY A 73 -9.92 8.35 0.36
N TRP A 74 -8.97 8.86 1.15
CA TRP A 74 -7.95 8.07 1.88
C TRP A 74 -8.09 8.09 3.41
N ARG A 75 -9.23 8.57 3.93
CA ARG A 75 -9.45 8.73 5.38
C ARG A 75 -9.54 7.38 6.09
N ASP A 76 -10.26 6.45 5.50
CA ASP A 76 -10.46 5.09 6.01
C ASP A 76 -9.53 4.13 5.27
N VAL A 77 -8.23 4.41 5.24
CA VAL A 77 -7.27 3.55 4.52
C VAL A 77 -6.11 3.26 5.44
N ASN A 78 -5.95 1.97 5.72
CA ASN A 78 -4.78 1.46 6.40
C ASN A 78 -3.60 1.49 5.43
N ALA A 79 -2.44 1.82 5.96
CA ALA A 79 -1.20 1.79 5.19
C ALA A 79 -0.18 1.00 6.01
N THR A 80 0.36 -0.04 5.40
CA THR A 80 1.49 -0.78 5.95
C THR A 80 2.73 -0.45 5.14
N VAL A 81 3.84 -0.16 5.82
CA VAL A 81 5.13 0.11 5.17
C VAL A 81 6.10 -0.98 5.58
N GLN A 82 6.78 -1.57 4.59
CA GLN A 82 7.86 -2.53 4.81
C GLN A 82 9.10 -2.11 4.03
N PRO A 83 10.29 -2.10 4.64
CA PRO A 83 11.53 -1.89 3.90
C PRO A 83 11.76 -3.09 2.98
N LEU A 84 12.08 -2.80 1.71
CA LEU A 84 12.35 -3.81 0.70
C LEU A 84 13.83 -3.80 0.31
N GLN A 85 14.41 -4.98 0.11
CA GLN A 85 15.76 -5.08 -0.45
C GLN A 85 15.69 -5.01 -1.98
N SER A 86 16.75 -4.51 -2.62
CA SER A 86 16.79 -4.37 -4.07
C SER A 86 16.66 -5.69 -4.83
N HIS A 87 17.03 -6.82 -4.23
CA HIS A 87 16.89 -8.15 -4.83
C HIS A 87 15.47 -8.74 -4.72
N ASP A 88 14.64 -8.19 -3.83
CA ASP A 88 13.24 -8.58 -3.65
C ASP A 88 12.29 -7.71 -4.50
N LEU A 89 12.83 -6.74 -5.26
CA LEU A 89 12.03 -5.87 -6.09
C LEU A 89 11.42 -6.64 -7.26
N PRO A 90 10.12 -6.46 -7.54
CA PRO A 90 9.56 -6.85 -8.83
C PRO A 90 10.23 -6.03 -9.95
N PRO A 91 10.12 -6.47 -11.21
CA PRO A 91 10.63 -5.70 -12.34
C PRO A 91 9.98 -4.31 -12.39
N LEU A 92 10.72 -3.29 -11.95
CA LEU A 92 10.26 -1.91 -11.98
C LEU A 92 10.51 -1.30 -13.36
N GLY A 93 9.44 -0.80 -13.98
CA GLY A 93 9.52 0.00 -15.20
C GLY A 93 9.82 1.47 -14.90
N ILE A 94 9.23 2.36 -15.70
CA ILE A 94 9.31 3.81 -15.45
C ILE A 94 8.44 4.14 -14.22
N PRO A 95 8.93 4.97 -13.28
CA PRO A 95 8.13 5.37 -12.12
C PRO A 95 6.84 6.06 -12.56
N SER A 96 5.73 5.69 -11.91
CA SER A 96 4.41 6.28 -12.10
C SER A 96 4.36 7.72 -11.57
N HIS A 97 5.17 8.03 -10.57
CA HIS A 97 5.28 9.37 -10.01
C HIS A 97 6.65 9.63 -9.40
N THR A 98 7.11 10.87 -9.49
CA THR A 98 8.40 11.32 -8.95
C THR A 98 8.23 12.70 -8.32
N GLU A 99 8.71 12.86 -7.09
CA GLU A 99 8.75 14.16 -6.40
C GLU A 99 10.05 14.30 -5.61
N GLY A 100 10.82 15.35 -5.93
CA GLY A 100 12.16 15.53 -5.38
C GLY A 100 13.04 14.30 -5.65
N ASN A 101 13.46 13.63 -4.57
CA ASN A 101 14.31 12.42 -4.63
C ASN A 101 13.51 11.11 -4.46
N LEU A 102 12.18 11.18 -4.46
CA LEU A 102 11.31 10.01 -4.35
C LEU A 102 10.80 9.60 -5.73
N ALA A 103 10.79 8.30 -5.97
CA ALA A 103 10.16 7.69 -7.13
C ALA A 103 9.20 6.59 -6.66
N ALA A 104 8.03 6.48 -7.27
CA ALA A 104 7.04 5.47 -6.92
C ALA A 104 6.49 4.72 -8.12
N TRP A 105 6.19 3.45 -7.91
CA TRP A 105 5.60 2.53 -8.89
C TRP A 105 4.36 1.88 -8.26
N ILE A 106 3.25 1.87 -8.98
CA ILE A 106 2.12 1.00 -8.65
C ILE A 106 2.43 -0.37 -9.23
N VAL A 107 2.35 -1.40 -8.39
CA VAL A 107 2.57 -2.79 -8.81
C VAL A 107 1.24 -3.55 -8.76
N GLU A 108 1.00 -4.38 -9.79
CA GLU A 108 -0.21 -5.21 -9.96
C GLU A 108 0.07 -6.68 -9.66
#